data_AF-F1TDG4-F1
#
_entry.id   AF-F1TDG4-F1
#
_cell.length_a   1.000
_cell.length_b   1.000
_cell.length_c   1.000
_cell.angle_alpha   90.00
_cell.angle_beta   90.00
_cell.angle_gamma   90.00
#
_symmetry.space_group_name_H-M   'P 1'
#
loop_
_entity.id
_entity.type
_entity.pdbx_description
1 polymer ?
#
loop_
_entity_poly.entity_id
_entity_poly.type
_entity_poly.pdbx_seq_one_letter_code
_entity_poly.pdbx_strand_id
1 'polypeptide(L)'
;MEIRRLSDKQQEHVHKSTGGSSGTTTQPGKLPAGYKIDSTSVIVKKIAQIIYSEVNNEITYRVSKGSEDISGDNTSYDNSEVIKVNDTQVLLKGNNSSINLVTWIKNGCSYSLSFSMGSDKTIVVSIVEGIK
;
A
#
# COMPACT_ATOMS: atom_id res chain seq x y z
N MET A 1 46.65 -5.84 22.84
CA MET A 1 45.40 -5.36 23.43
C MET A 1 45.08 -4.02 22.78
N GLU A 2 44.23 -4.03 21.76
CA GLU A 2 43.56 -2.84 21.24
C GLU A 2 42.30 -3.35 20.53
N ILE A 3 41.15 -3.11 21.14
CA ILE A 3 39.84 -3.46 20.58
C ILE A 3 39.39 -2.23 19.78
N ARG A 4 39.49 -2.29 18.45
CA ARG A 4 38.87 -1.30 17.56
C ARG A 4 37.52 -1.83 17.11
N ARG A 5 36.47 -1.15 17.55
CA ARG A 5 35.09 -1.30 17.06
C ARG A 5 35.05 -1.04 15.56
N LEU A 6 34.42 -1.93 14.80
CA LEU A 6 33.86 -1.63 13.49
C LEU A 6 32.44 -2.20 13.42
N SER A 7 31.50 -1.26 13.42
CA SER A 7 30.07 -1.38 13.20
C SER A 7 29.72 -1.80 11.78
N ASP A 8 28.60 -2.51 11.66
CA ASP A 8 27.68 -2.55 10.53
C ASP A 8 28.27 -2.74 9.12
N LYS A 9 28.44 -4.00 8.72
CA LYS A 9 28.34 -4.40 7.33
C LYS A 9 27.58 -5.73 7.17
N GLN A 10 26.38 -5.59 6.60
CA GLN A 10 25.86 -6.45 5.52
C GLN A 10 25.59 -7.92 5.87
N GLN A 11 24.39 -8.19 6.42
CA GLN A 11 23.69 -9.43 6.07
C GLN A 11 22.94 -9.19 4.75
N GLU A 12 23.67 -9.29 3.65
CA GLU A 12 23.13 -9.33 2.30
C GLU A 12 22.98 -10.80 1.92
N HIS A 13 21.77 -11.35 1.99
CA HIS A 13 21.37 -12.56 1.26
C HIS A 13 19.88 -12.49 0.94
N VAL A 14 19.53 -11.72 -0.08
CA VAL A 14 18.27 -11.88 -0.80
C VAL A 14 18.62 -12.17 -2.26
N HIS A 15 18.15 -13.32 -2.74
CA HIS A 15 18.33 -13.79 -4.10
C HIS A 15 17.93 -12.73 -5.12
N LYS A 16 18.87 -12.37 -6.01
CA LYS A 16 18.57 -11.64 -7.25
C LYS A 16 17.72 -12.52 -8.16
N SER A 17 16.61 -11.96 -8.64
CA SER A 17 16.09 -12.31 -9.97
C SER A 17 15.99 -11.05 -10.82
N THR A 18 16.30 -11.25 -12.09
CA THR A 18 16.79 -10.31 -13.09
C THR A 18 15.69 -9.50 -13.79
N GLY A 19 15.92 -8.20 -13.94
CA GLY A 19 15.59 -7.41 -15.14
C GLY A 19 14.21 -6.76 -15.24
N GLY A 20 14.17 -5.42 -15.23
CA GLY A 20 13.08 -4.65 -15.85
C GLY A 20 12.64 -3.39 -15.09
N SER A 21 13.12 -2.23 -15.54
CA SER A 21 12.69 -0.86 -15.23
C SER A 21 12.66 -0.44 -13.75
N SER A 22 13.55 0.52 -13.43
CA SER A 22 13.59 1.27 -12.18
C SER A 22 12.34 2.16 -12.04
N GLY A 23 11.18 1.56 -11.79
CA GLY A 23 10.01 2.26 -11.26
C GLY A 23 10.19 2.40 -9.76
N THR A 24 10.39 3.62 -9.25
CA THR A 24 10.29 3.88 -7.82
C THR A 24 8.84 3.61 -7.39
N THR A 25 8.57 2.48 -6.77
CA THR A 25 7.26 2.20 -6.19
C THR A 25 7.10 3.07 -4.96
N THR A 26 6.23 4.08 -5.02
CA THR A 26 5.87 4.85 -3.81
C THR A 26 5.19 3.89 -2.84
N GLN A 27 5.87 3.56 -1.74
CA GLN A 27 5.33 2.73 -0.68
C GLN A 27 4.61 3.60 0.37
N PRO A 28 3.52 3.12 1.01
CA PRO A 28 3.00 3.75 2.22
C PRO A 28 4.07 3.93 3.29
N GLY A 29 4.31 5.17 3.70
CA GLY A 29 5.28 5.51 4.75
C GLY A 29 4.73 5.36 6.18
N LYS A 30 3.41 5.15 6.32
CA LYS A 30 2.71 4.96 7.60
C LYS A 30 1.84 3.71 7.49
N LEU A 31 2.05 2.75 8.39
CA LEU A 31 1.21 1.56 8.56
C LEU A 31 0.89 1.40 10.05
N PRO A 32 -0.23 0.76 10.42
CA PRO A 32 -0.51 0.41 11.80
C PRO A 32 0.59 -0.49 12.38
N ALA A 33 0.80 -0.41 13.69
CA ALA A 33 1.77 -1.27 14.37
C ALA A 33 1.40 -2.75 14.18
N GLY A 34 2.40 -3.59 13.90
CA GLY A 34 2.23 -5.04 13.74
C GLY A 34 2.25 -5.55 12.30
N TYR A 35 2.00 -4.68 11.31
CA TYR A 35 2.08 -5.06 9.90
C TYR A 35 3.52 -5.23 9.42
N LYS A 36 3.73 -6.25 8.59
CA LYS A 36 5.01 -6.50 7.92
C LYS A 36 4.78 -6.59 6.42
N ILE A 37 5.79 -6.22 5.62
CA ILE A 37 5.77 -6.52 4.18
C ILE A 37 5.83 -8.03 4.04
N ASP A 38 4.80 -8.62 3.46
CA ASP A 38 4.74 -10.05 3.18
C ASP A 38 5.25 -10.34 1.76
N SER A 39 4.77 -9.56 0.77
CA SER A 39 5.20 -9.70 -0.62
C SER A 39 5.21 -8.38 -1.40
N THR A 40 6.09 -8.32 -2.41
CA THR A 40 6.08 -7.29 -3.44
C THR A 40 6.05 -7.96 -4.81
N SER A 41 5.23 -7.45 -5.73
CA SER A 41 5.03 -8.09 -7.04
C SER A 41 4.58 -7.10 -8.10
N VAL A 42 4.76 -7.45 -9.38
CA VAL A 42 4.18 -6.73 -10.51
C VAL A 42 3.12 -7.62 -11.18
N ILE A 43 1.87 -7.17 -11.18
CA ILE A 43 0.75 -7.88 -11.81
C ILE A 43 0.43 -7.21 -13.16
N VAL A 44 0.11 -8.03 -14.16
CA VAL A 44 -0.24 -7.60 -15.53
C VAL A 44 0.82 -6.67 -16.18
N LYS A 45 2.09 -6.82 -15.77
CA LYS A 45 3.25 -6.02 -16.24
C LYS A 45 3.11 -4.48 -16.07
N LYS A 46 2.15 -4.00 -15.28
CA LYS A 46 1.88 -2.56 -15.10
C LYS A 46 1.55 -2.14 -13.67
N ILE A 47 0.99 -3.04 -12.87
CA ILE A 47 0.54 -2.74 -11.52
C ILE A 47 1.59 -3.23 -10.53
N ALA A 48 2.19 -2.33 -9.77
CA ALA A 48 2.98 -2.71 -8.60
C ALA A 48 2.03 -3.00 -7.43
N GLN A 49 2.27 -4.12 -6.75
CA GLN A 49 1.50 -4.58 -5.60
C GLN A 49 2.42 -4.81 -4.40
N ILE A 50 1.96 -4.41 -3.23
CA ILE A 50 2.57 -4.75 -1.95
C ILE A 50 1.47 -5.31 -1.04
N ILE A 51 1.72 -6.48 -0.45
CA ILE A 51 0.84 -7.09 0.54
C ILE A 51 1.48 -6.95 1.92
N TYR A 52 0.70 -6.46 2.88
CA TYR A 52 1.06 -6.39 4.27
C TYR A 52 0.17 -7.29 5.09
N SER A 53 0.78 -8.13 5.93
CA SER A 53 0.04 -9.11 6.72
C SER A 53 0.26 -8.90 8.21
N GLU A 54 -0.81 -9.09 8.96
CA GLU A 54 -0.91 -9.26 10.41
C GLU A 54 -1.62 -10.60 10.66
N VAL A 55 -1.67 -11.12 11.90
CA VAL A 55 -2.18 -12.47 12.22
C VAL A 55 -3.52 -12.79 11.55
N ASN A 56 -4.45 -11.83 11.47
CA ASN A 56 -5.76 -12.05 10.85
C ASN A 56 -6.16 -11.00 9.80
N ASN A 57 -5.29 -10.05 9.49
CA ASN A 57 -5.62 -8.94 8.59
C ASN A 57 -4.56 -8.77 7.51
N GLU A 58 -5.02 -8.41 6.32
CA GLU A 58 -4.19 -8.15 5.15
C GLU A 58 -4.53 -6.79 4.57
N ILE A 59 -3.49 -6.01 4.25
CA ILE A 59 -3.60 -4.78 3.48
C ILE A 59 -2.92 -5.01 2.14
N THR A 60 -3.69 -4.91 1.06
CA THR A 60 -3.14 -4.90 -0.31
C THR A 60 -3.06 -3.47 -0.82
N TYR A 61 -1.85 -3.01 -1.10
CA TYR A 61 -1.58 -1.74 -1.76
C TYR A 61 -1.25 -1.96 -3.23
N ARG A 62 -1.83 -1.17 -4.13
CA ARG A 62 -1.51 -1.17 -5.56
C ARG A 62 -1.28 0.23 -6.10
N VAL A 63 -0.38 0.33 -7.08
CA VAL A 63 -0.13 1.55 -7.83
C VAL A 63 0.20 1.24 -9.30
N SER A 64 -0.34 2.05 -10.21
CA SER A 64 -0.05 2.01 -11.65
C SER A 64 -0.21 3.40 -12.26
N LYS A 65 0.54 3.70 -13.33
CA LYS A 65 0.26 4.89 -14.15
C LYS A 65 -1.13 4.78 -14.78
N GLY A 66 -1.85 5.90 -14.82
CA GLY A 66 -3.20 6.01 -15.38
C GLY A 66 -4.20 6.60 -14.41
N SER A 67 -5.47 6.41 -14.75
CA SER A 67 -6.65 6.90 -14.02
C SER A 67 -7.71 5.81 -13.82
N GLU A 68 -7.39 4.57 -14.15
CA GLU A 68 -8.30 3.42 -14.04
C GLU A 68 -8.34 2.89 -12.60
N ASP A 69 -9.41 2.18 -12.25
CA ASP A 69 -9.46 1.40 -11.02
C ASP A 69 -8.55 0.17 -11.15
N ILE A 70 -7.58 0.04 -10.23
CA ILE A 70 -6.60 -1.05 -10.20
C ILE A 70 -6.76 -1.94 -8.95
N SER A 71 -7.80 -1.71 -8.16
CA SER A 71 -8.07 -2.44 -6.91
C SER A 71 -8.24 -3.93 -7.12
N GLY A 72 -8.79 -4.34 -8.27
CA GLY A 72 -9.22 -5.71 -8.54
C GLY A 72 -10.29 -6.21 -7.58
N ASP A 73 -10.96 -5.29 -6.87
CA ASP A 73 -12.05 -5.57 -5.96
C ASP A 73 -13.38 -5.26 -6.66
N ASN A 74 -14.18 -6.31 -6.89
CA ASN A 74 -15.49 -6.22 -7.53
C ASN A 74 -16.65 -6.33 -6.52
N THR A 75 -16.36 -6.16 -5.22
CA THR A 75 -17.34 -6.24 -4.15
C THR A 75 -18.29 -5.04 -4.20
N SER A 76 -19.57 -5.28 -3.97
CA SER A 76 -20.56 -4.22 -3.73
C SER A 76 -20.56 -3.86 -2.26
N TYR A 77 -20.37 -2.58 -1.96
CA TYR A 77 -20.31 -2.03 -0.61
C TYR A 77 -21.54 -1.15 -0.34
N ASP A 78 -22.05 -1.22 0.88
CA ASP A 78 -23.22 -0.43 1.29
C ASP A 78 -22.90 1.06 1.39
N ASN A 79 -21.66 1.40 1.76
CA ASN A 79 -21.21 2.77 1.96
C ASN A 79 -20.13 3.17 0.96
N SER A 80 -20.25 4.40 0.46
CA SER A 80 -19.30 5.04 -0.45
C SER A 80 -19.21 6.53 -0.12
N GLU A 81 -18.01 7.02 0.18
CA GLU A 81 -17.75 8.40 0.56
C GLU A 81 -16.50 8.93 -0.14
N VAL A 82 -16.59 10.14 -0.73
CA VAL A 82 -15.41 10.85 -1.21
C VAL A 82 -14.97 11.85 -0.16
N ILE A 83 -13.71 11.76 0.26
CA ILE A 83 -13.09 12.72 1.19
C ILE A 83 -11.90 13.43 0.53
N LYS A 84 -11.52 14.57 1.10
CA LYS A 84 -10.29 15.26 0.74
C LYS A 84 -9.20 14.94 1.76
N VAL A 85 -8.12 14.30 1.31
CA VAL A 85 -6.91 14.06 2.11
C VAL A 85 -5.77 14.89 1.50
N ASN A 86 -5.31 15.90 2.23
CA ASN A 86 -4.48 16.99 1.66
C ASN A 86 -5.17 17.62 0.43
N ASP A 87 -4.55 17.56 -0.75
CA ASP A 87 -5.11 18.02 -2.02
C ASP A 87 -5.57 16.89 -2.95
N THR A 88 -5.73 15.68 -2.41
CA THR A 88 -6.16 14.49 -3.17
C THR A 88 -7.59 14.12 -2.79
N GLN A 89 -8.45 13.90 -3.79
CA GLN A 89 -9.76 13.30 -3.57
C GLN A 89 -9.60 11.78 -3.45
N VAL A 90 -10.15 11.22 -2.39
CA VAL A 90 -10.01 9.82 -2.02
C VAL A 90 -11.40 9.22 -1.88
N LEU A 91 -11.67 8.15 -2.63
CA LEU A 91 -12.90 7.38 -2.53
C LEU A 91 -12.72 6.28 -1.48
N LEU A 92 -13.58 6.27 -0.48
CA LEU A 92 -13.69 5.25 0.55
C LEU A 92 -14.94 4.40 0.29
N LYS A 93 -14.80 3.07 0.34
CA LYS A 93 -15.91 2.12 0.25
C LYS A 93 -15.82 1.09 1.37
N GLY A 94 -16.96 0.64 1.86
CA GLY A 94 -17.02 -0.37 2.91
C GLY A 94 -18.44 -0.65 3.40
N ASN A 95 -18.55 -1.48 4.44
CA ASN A 95 -19.82 -1.86 5.04
C ASN A 95 -19.88 -1.40 6.49
N ASN A 96 -21.06 -1.01 6.96
CA ASN A 96 -21.23 -0.42 8.30
C ASN A 96 -20.24 0.74 8.52
N SER A 97 -19.50 0.74 9.62
CA SER A 97 -18.49 1.76 9.93
C SER A 97 -17.08 1.42 9.41
N SER A 98 -16.89 0.27 8.76
CA SER A 98 -15.58 -0.20 8.32
C SER A 98 -15.30 0.20 6.87
N ILE A 99 -14.07 0.65 6.59
CA ILE A 99 -13.58 0.91 5.23
C ILE A 99 -12.79 -0.29 4.74
N ASN A 100 -13.19 -0.87 3.62
CA ASN A 100 -12.56 -2.05 3.04
C ASN A 100 -11.78 -1.73 1.77
N LEU A 101 -12.18 -0.71 1.02
CA LEU A 101 -11.54 -0.32 -0.22
C LEU A 101 -11.37 1.19 -0.28
N VAL A 102 -10.18 1.61 -0.72
CA VAL A 102 -9.80 3.00 -0.89
C VAL A 102 -9.17 3.15 -2.26
N THR A 103 -9.63 4.11 -3.06
CA THR A 103 -9.04 4.41 -4.36
C THR A 103 -8.84 5.91 -4.53
N TRP A 104 -7.74 6.30 -5.19
CA TRP A 104 -7.47 7.69 -5.52
C TRP A 104 -6.54 7.81 -6.72
N ILE A 105 -6.53 9.01 -7.32
CA ILE A 105 -5.62 9.38 -8.39
C ILE A 105 -4.77 10.55 -7.90
N LYS A 106 -3.45 10.44 -8.06
CA LYS A 106 -2.49 11.51 -7.73
C LYS A 106 -1.36 11.49 -8.74
N ASN A 107 -0.99 12.65 -9.27
CA ASN A 107 0.15 12.81 -10.18
C ASN A 107 0.15 11.85 -11.40
N GLY A 108 -1.03 11.57 -11.96
CA GLY A 108 -1.16 10.67 -13.12
C GLY A 108 -1.02 9.17 -12.82
N CYS A 109 -1.09 8.79 -11.53
CA CYS A 109 -1.11 7.41 -11.09
C CYS A 109 -2.42 7.10 -10.35
N SER A 110 -2.95 5.90 -10.61
CA SER A 110 -4.00 5.27 -9.82
C SER A 110 -3.39 4.54 -8.64
N TYR A 111 -4.08 4.60 -7.51
CA TYR A 111 -3.71 3.92 -6.28
C TYR A 111 -4.91 3.20 -5.67
N SER A 112 -4.66 2.09 -5.00
CA SER A 112 -5.66 1.44 -4.16
C SER A 112 -5.09 0.89 -2.85
N LEU A 113 -5.91 0.87 -1.81
CA LEU A 113 -5.71 0.10 -0.58
C LEU A 113 -6.95 -0.76 -0.32
N SER A 114 -6.75 -2.05 -0.13
CA SER A 114 -7.80 -3.01 0.25
C SER A 114 -7.46 -3.62 1.61
N PHE A 115 -8.46 -3.72 2.48
CA PHE A 115 -8.34 -4.23 3.85
C PHE A 115 -9.25 -5.46 4.02
N SER A 116 -8.67 -6.64 4.29
CA SER A 116 -9.43 -7.89 4.36
C SER A 116 -10.45 -7.90 5.52
N MET A 117 -10.12 -7.29 6.65
CA MET A 117 -11.05 -7.13 7.79
C MET A 117 -11.70 -5.74 7.88
N GLY A 118 -11.41 -4.86 6.92
CA GLY A 118 -11.76 -3.45 7.02
C GLY A 118 -10.87 -2.67 8.01
N SER A 119 -10.98 -1.35 7.99
CA SER A 119 -10.23 -0.45 8.85
C SER A 119 -11.04 0.80 9.18
N ASP A 120 -10.72 1.42 10.32
CA ASP A 120 -11.28 2.72 10.68
C ASP A 120 -10.80 3.83 9.76
N LYS A 121 -11.67 4.81 9.51
CA LYS A 121 -11.40 5.98 8.64
C LYS A 121 -10.13 6.73 9.06
N THR A 122 -9.90 6.94 10.35
CA THR A 122 -8.71 7.66 10.86
C THR A 122 -7.40 6.95 10.49
N ILE A 123 -7.39 5.63 10.56
CA ILE A 123 -6.23 4.82 10.18
C ILE A 123 -6.01 4.89 8.67
N VAL A 124 -7.08 4.74 7.88
CA VAL A 124 -7.04 4.85 6.43
C VAL A 124 -6.47 6.20 5.98
N VAL A 125 -6.99 7.31 6.53
CA VAL A 125 -6.50 8.66 6.22
C VAL A 125 -5.02 8.79 6.55
N SER A 126 -4.60 8.28 7.71
CA SER A 126 -3.19 8.32 8.13
C SER A 126 -2.26 7.57 7.16
N ILE A 127 -2.70 6.43 6.62
CA ILE A 127 -1.92 5.66 5.63
C ILE A 127 -1.83 6.47 4.32
N VAL A 128 -2.96 6.98 3.81
CA VAL A 128 -3.02 7.72 2.54
C VAL A 128 -2.19 9.01 2.61
N GLU A 129 -2.23 9.74 3.72
CA GLU A 129 -1.37 10.91 3.95
C GLU A 129 0.13 10.58 3.91
N GLY A 130 0.50 9.35 4.29
CA GLY A 130 1.88 8.86 4.29
C GLY A 130 2.42 8.50 2.91
N ILE A 131 1.59 8.49 1.87
CA ILE A 131 1.97 8.13 0.50
C ILE A 131 2.37 9.40 -0.27
N LYS A 132 3.65 9.48 -0.64
CA LYS A 132 4.26 10.65 -1.29
C LYS A 132 4.00 10.70 -2.79
#